data_AF-A0A1V8TH96-F1
#
_entry.id   AF-A0A1V8TH96-F1
#
_cell.length_a   1.000
_cell.length_b   1.000
_cell.length_c   1.000
_cell.angle_alpha   90.00
_cell.angle_beta   90.00
_cell.angle_gamma   90.00
#
_symmetry.space_group_name_H-M   'P 1'
#
loop_
_entity.id
_entity.type
_entity.pdbx_description
1 polymer ?
#
loop_
_entity_poly.entity_id
_entity_poly.type
_entity_poly.pdbx_seq_one_letter_code
_entity_poly.pdbx_strand_id
1 'polypeptide(L)'
;MSAQDSFETPVDDEYKSRTGQHLTMPVQSDTAPVEDPIDPATADTDAQLEKDDKEAIDSSNIIDGSRTRGAKPAGTYQHVATCYR
;
A
#
# COMPACT_ATOMS: atom_id res chain seq x y z
N MET A 1 27.70 -22.36 19.74
CA MET A 1 27.23 -21.15 20.44
C MET A 1 27.55 -19.99 19.52
N SER A 2 26.51 -19.44 18.87
CA SER A 2 26.63 -18.51 17.75
C SER A 2 27.26 -17.18 18.19
N ALA A 3 28.30 -16.77 17.48
CA ALA A 3 28.77 -15.39 17.50
C ALA A 3 27.68 -14.53 16.84
N GLN A 4 27.30 -13.46 17.53
CA GLN A 4 26.39 -12.45 17.01
C GLN A 4 27.15 -11.69 15.92
N ASP A 5 26.78 -11.93 14.67
CA ASP A 5 27.24 -11.15 13.52
C ASP A 5 26.58 -9.78 13.59
N SER A 6 27.34 -8.79 14.07
CA SER A 6 26.94 -7.39 14.09
C SER A 6 26.93 -6.86 12.66
N PHE A 7 25.75 -6.80 12.05
CA PHE A 7 25.54 -6.19 10.74
C PHE A 7 25.72 -4.66 10.85
N GLU A 8 26.96 -4.21 10.73
CA GLU A 8 27.30 -2.79 10.74
C GLU A 8 27.20 -2.27 9.30
N THR A 9 26.10 -1.59 8.99
CA THR A 9 25.93 -0.91 7.70
C THR A 9 26.92 0.24 7.63
N PRO A 10 27.78 0.33 6.60
CA PRO A 10 28.64 1.49 6.44
C PRO A 10 27.76 2.74 6.24
N VAL A 11 27.88 3.70 7.15
CA VAL A 11 27.19 5.00 7.05
C VAL A 11 27.97 5.87 6.07
N ASP A 12 27.33 6.26 4.97
CA ASP A 12 27.87 7.20 3.99
C ASP A 12 26.88 8.36 3.83
N ASP A 13 27.37 9.59 3.82
CA ASP A 13 26.55 10.79 3.69
C ASP A 13 27.05 11.68 2.54
N GLU A 14 28.02 11.23 1.73
CA GLU A 14 28.64 12.03 0.66
C GLU A 14 27.64 12.38 -0.45
N TYR A 15 26.57 11.59 -0.61
CA TYR A 15 25.46 11.86 -1.53
C TYR A 15 24.53 13.00 -1.08
N LYS A 16 24.66 13.52 0.16
CA LYS A 16 23.87 14.66 0.62
C LYS A 16 24.32 15.95 -0.07
N SER A 17 23.35 16.75 -0.49
CA SER A 17 23.60 18.09 -1.01
C SER A 17 24.30 18.97 0.04
N ARG A 18 25.46 19.54 -0.29
CA ARG A 18 26.18 20.50 0.56
C ARG A 18 25.40 21.81 0.67
N THR A 19 25.49 22.49 1.80
CA THR A 19 24.90 23.84 1.99
C THR A 19 25.39 24.80 0.91
N GLY A 20 24.47 25.32 0.10
CA GLY A 20 24.75 26.22 -1.03
C GLY A 20 24.79 25.55 -2.40
N GLN A 21 24.74 24.21 -2.47
CA GLN A 21 24.55 23.43 -3.69
C GLN A 21 23.17 22.77 -3.66
N HIS A 22 22.11 23.58 -3.60
CA HIS A 22 20.74 23.08 -3.79
C HIS A 22 20.55 22.79 -5.28
N LEU A 23 21.05 21.65 -5.75
CA LEU A 23 20.38 20.98 -6.86
C LEU A 23 18.98 20.67 -6.34
N THR A 24 17.97 21.25 -6.98
CA THR A 24 16.49 21.22 -6.88
C THR A 24 15.76 20.40 -5.79
N MET A 25 16.33 19.35 -5.19
CA MET A 25 15.69 18.47 -4.20
C MET A 25 16.67 18.09 -3.06
N PRO A 26 16.37 18.40 -1.78
CA PRO A 26 17.17 17.92 -0.66
C PRO A 26 17.03 16.40 -0.49
N VAL A 27 18.15 15.70 -0.32
CA VAL A 27 18.20 14.25 -0.06
C VAL A 27 18.46 14.00 1.45
N GLN A 28 17.78 13.03 2.04
CA GLN A 28 17.89 12.68 3.46
C GLN A 28 19.15 11.83 3.75
N SER A 29 19.63 11.86 5.00
CA SER A 29 20.75 11.02 5.48
C SER A 29 20.40 9.56 5.68
N ASP A 30 21.44 8.73 5.74
CA ASP A 30 21.38 7.38 6.31
C ASP A 30 20.96 7.42 7.79
N THR A 31 21.53 8.35 8.57
CA THR A 31 21.24 8.47 10.01
C THR A 31 20.06 9.40 10.33
N ALA A 32 19.32 9.88 9.32
CA ALA A 32 18.21 10.79 9.55
C ALA A 32 17.09 9.98 10.20
N PRO A 33 16.53 10.46 11.34
CA PRO A 33 15.34 9.82 11.90
C PRO A 33 14.22 9.94 10.87
N VAL A 34 13.71 8.80 10.43
CA VAL A 34 12.49 8.70 9.64
C VAL A 34 11.36 8.53 10.63
N GLU A 35 10.41 9.46 10.61
CA GLU A 35 9.19 9.31 11.38
C GLU A 35 8.40 8.14 10.82
N ASP A 36 8.19 7.11 11.64
CA ASP A 36 7.28 6.02 11.32
C ASP A 36 5.84 6.51 11.56
N PRO A 37 4.98 6.61 10.54
CA PRO A 37 3.59 7.01 10.73
C PRO A 37 2.78 6.03 11.59
N ILE A 38 3.34 4.84 11.86
CA ILE A 38 2.69 3.78 12.62
C ILE A 38 3.05 3.92 14.11
N ASP A 39 2.06 4.27 14.92
CA ASP A 39 2.22 4.28 16.38
C ASP A 39 2.19 2.84 16.91
N PRO A 40 3.29 2.32 17.51
CA PRO A 40 3.36 0.95 18.00
C PRO A 40 2.35 0.64 19.11
N ALA A 41 1.76 1.65 19.77
CA ALA A 41 0.69 1.45 20.74
C ALA A 41 -0.69 1.19 20.10
N THR A 42 -0.87 1.57 18.83
CA THR A 42 -2.12 1.37 18.06
C THR A 42 -1.99 0.32 16.97
N ALA A 43 -0.77 -0.01 16.57
CA ALA A 43 -0.44 -1.04 15.60
C ALA A 43 -0.50 -2.44 16.23
N ASP A 44 -1.63 -2.77 16.85
CA ASP A 44 -1.88 -4.08 17.42
C ASP A 44 -2.28 -5.07 16.31
N THR A 45 -1.31 -5.87 15.86
CA THR A 45 -1.49 -6.89 14.82
C THR A 45 -2.47 -7.98 15.22
N ASP A 46 -2.59 -8.29 16.51
CA ASP A 46 -3.50 -9.33 17.00
C ASP A 46 -4.96 -8.85 16.87
N ALA A 47 -5.21 -7.58 17.18
CA ALA A 47 -6.52 -6.97 17.02
C ALA A 47 -6.96 -6.79 15.56
N GLN A 48 -6.00 -6.62 14.64
CA GLN A 48 -6.29 -6.60 13.19
C GLN A 48 -6.65 -8.00 12.69
N LEU A 49 -5.86 -9.01 13.05
CA LEU A 49 -6.11 -10.40 12.64
C LEU A 49 -7.47 -10.92 13.12
N GLU A 50 -7.87 -10.58 14.35
CA GLU A 50 -9.18 -11.00 14.88
C GLU A 50 -10.37 -10.38 14.10
N LYS A 51 -10.21 -9.16 13.59
CA LYS A 51 -11.23 -8.52 12.74
C LYS A 51 -11.29 -9.19 11.37
N ASP A 52 -10.13 -9.42 10.76
CA ASP A 52 -10.01 -10.09 9.47
C ASP A 52 -10.63 -11.49 9.52
N ASP A 53 -10.38 -12.26 10.58
CA ASP A 53 -10.97 -13.59 10.78
C ASP A 53 -12.50 -13.55 10.86
N LYS A 54 -13.05 -12.52 11.52
CA LYS A 54 -14.51 -12.31 11.62
C LYS A 54 -15.10 -11.90 10.27
N GLU A 55 -14.45 -10.99 9.55
CA GLU A 55 -14.90 -10.54 8.23
C GLU A 55 -14.80 -11.64 7.17
N ALA A 56 -13.78 -12.50 7.23
CA ALA A 56 -13.60 -13.61 6.31
C ALA A 56 -14.73 -14.66 6.40
N ILE A 57 -15.30 -14.83 7.60
CA ILE A 57 -16.42 -15.73 7.86
C ILE A 57 -17.77 -15.06 7.54
N ASP A 58 -17.83 -13.72 7.52
CA ASP A 58 -19.07 -12.98 7.29
C ASP A 58 -19.54 -13.09 5.84
N SER A 59 -20.50 -13.99 5.63
CA SER A 59 -21.14 -14.21 4.33
C SER A 59 -22.00 -13.03 3.87
N SER A 60 -22.33 -12.06 4.72
CA SER A 60 -23.15 -10.90 4.34
C SER A 60 -22.39 -9.89 3.46
N ASN A 61 -21.05 -9.91 3.52
CA ASN A 61 -20.18 -9.14 2.62
C ASN A 61 -20.00 -9.80 1.25
N ILE A 62 -20.52 -11.02 1.06
CA ILE A 62 -20.52 -11.70 -0.22
C ILE A 62 -21.71 -11.20 -1.03
N ILE A 63 -21.47 -10.80 -2.28
CA ILE A 63 -22.54 -10.46 -3.22
C ILE A 63 -23.44 -11.70 -3.37
N ASP A 64 -24.68 -11.60 -2.86
CA ASP A 64 -25.69 -12.64 -3.00
C ASP A 64 -26.05 -12.83 -4.48
N GLY A 65 -25.57 -13.93 -5.06
CA GLY A 65 -25.88 -14.29 -6.44
C GLY A 65 -24.84 -15.18 -7.10
N SER A 66 -25.29 -15.92 -8.12
CA SER A 66 -24.42 -16.70 -8.99
C SER A 66 -23.30 -15.82 -9.53
N ARG A 67 -22.04 -16.24 -9.36
CA ARG A 67 -20.85 -15.58 -9.90
C ARG A 67 -21.12 -15.15 -11.34
N THR A 68 -20.96 -13.86 -11.66
CA THR A 68 -21.09 -13.33 -13.03
C THR A 68 -20.06 -13.90 -14.02
N ARG A 69 -19.16 -14.80 -13.58
CA ARG A 69 -18.28 -15.58 -14.45
C ARG A 69 -19.11 -16.51 -15.33
N GLY A 70 -19.38 -16.06 -16.55
CA GLY A 70 -20.18 -16.76 -17.56
C GLY A 70 -21.61 -16.25 -17.72
N ALA A 71 -22.03 -15.26 -16.93
CA ALA A 71 -23.32 -14.61 -17.12
C ALA A 71 -23.30 -13.76 -18.42
N LYS A 72 -24.26 -13.99 -19.30
CA LYS A 72 -24.40 -13.18 -20.53
C LYS A 72 -24.72 -11.74 -20.11
N PRO A 73 -24.08 -10.72 -20.72
CA PRO A 73 -24.35 -9.33 -20.38
C PRO A 73 -25.83 -9.02 -20.63
N ALA A 74 -26.50 -8.47 -19.61
CA ALA A 74 -27.87 -8.01 -19.73
C ALA A 74 -27.87 -6.63 -20.41
N GLY A 75 -27.93 -6.65 -21.75
CA GLY A 75 -28.04 -5.46 -22.59
C GLY A 75 -26.84 -5.23 -23.49
N THR A 76 -27.11 -4.85 -24.75
CA THR A 76 -26.10 -4.36 -25.70
C THR A 76 -26.30 -2.86 -25.88
N TYR A 77 -25.20 -2.12 -25.98
CA TYR A 77 -25.23 -0.69 -26.24
C TYR A 77 -25.81 -0.45 -27.64
N GLN A 78 -27.02 0.12 -27.73
CA GLN A 78 -27.61 0.55 -28.99
C GLN A 78 -27.34 2.04 -29.15
N HIS A 79 -26.36 2.39 -30.00
CA HIS A 79 -26.15 3.78 -30.39
C HIS A 79 -27.37 4.25 -31.20
N VAL A 80 -27.98 5.36 -30.78
CA VAL A 80 -29.00 6.05 -31.57
C VAL A 80 -28.28 6.91 -32.61
N ALA A 81 -28.36 6.49 -33.87
CA ALA A 81 -27.87 7.27 -35.00
C ALA A 81 -28.80 8.47 -35.22
N THR A 82 -28.60 9.57 -34.49
CA THR A 82 -29.17 10.86 -34.90
C THR A 82 -28.39 11.37 -36.10
N CYS A 83 -28.86 11.03 -37.31
CA CYS A 83 -28.41 11.70 -38.53
C CYS A 83 -29.01 13.13 -38.52
N TYR A 84 -28.15 14.15 -38.45
CA TYR A 84 -28.58 15.54 -38.61
C TYR A 84 -29.04 15.76 -40.06
N ARG A 85 -30.21 16.41 -40.20
CA ARG A 85 -30.89 16.73 -41.45
C ARG A 85 -30.32 17.98 -42.11
#